data_AF-A0A5C8KX50-F1
#
_entry.id   AF-A0A5C8KX50-F1
#
_cell.length_a   1.000
_cell.length_b   1.000
_cell.length_c   1.000
_cell.angle_alpha   90.00
_cell.angle_beta   90.00
_cell.angle_gamma   90.00
#
_symmetry.space_group_name_H-M   'P 1'
#
loop_
_entity.id
_entity.type
_entity.pdbx_description
1 polymer ?
#
loop_
_entity_poly.entity_id
_entity_poly.type
_entity_poly.pdbx_seq_one_letter_code
_entity_poly.pdbx_strand_id
1 'polypeptide(L)'
;MEVSNVSLEARFEGGIDPDYPLQLQNGVPVEIDFIEADGWRYFYIDLPEGNSNAEFNLSELEGTEGDADLYLGIGFLPDETDFSCRSWAAGSNESCFAIDGAELPADRYYIGIHAWPGDGDVANVEVEAKFDVEVVGPNPTNLTGTTSGARMRPTHHLSWDGGEDQVDVWHNGVIVHTGVNGGEFSKQMTPGSGMSTWQVCNAGTDECSDEMQMR
;
A
#
# COMPACT_ATOMS: atom_id res chain seq x y z
N MET A 1 52.55 24.62 1.91
CA MET A 1 51.60 24.59 0.78
C MET A 1 50.38 23.85 1.33
N GLU A 2 49.44 24.61 1.88
CA GLU A 2 48.26 24.06 2.54
C GLU A 2 47.13 24.02 1.51
N VAL A 3 46.63 22.82 1.21
CA VAL A 3 45.43 22.67 0.41
C VAL A 3 44.25 22.96 1.35
N SER A 4 43.60 24.10 1.13
CA SER A 4 42.35 24.49 1.78
C SER A 4 41.30 24.56 0.67
N ASN A 5 40.10 24.05 0.92
CA ASN A 5 38.98 23.83 -0.02
C ASN A 5 38.83 22.40 -0.56
N VAL A 6 38.90 21.39 0.32
CA VAL A 6 38.26 20.09 0.04
C VAL A 6 36.92 20.09 0.77
N SER A 7 35.82 20.26 0.04
CA SER A 7 34.48 19.96 0.51
C SER A 7 34.20 18.49 0.19
N LEU A 8 34.06 17.66 1.23
CA LEU A 8 33.46 16.34 1.08
C LEU A 8 31.94 16.54 1.12
N GLU A 9 31.31 16.57 -0.04
CA GLU A 9 29.87 16.29 -0.12
C GLU A 9 29.75 14.76 -0.07
N ALA A 10 29.45 14.20 1.09
CA ALA A 10 29.00 12.82 1.16
C ALA A 10 27.58 12.79 0.58
N ARG A 11 27.46 12.49 -0.72
CA ARG A 11 26.19 12.14 -1.32
C ARG A 11 25.91 10.70 -0.94
N PHE A 12 24.82 10.48 -0.21
CA PHE A 12 24.39 9.13 0.12
C PHE A 12 23.77 8.54 -1.15
N GLU A 13 24.58 7.87 -1.95
CA GLU A 13 24.11 7.15 -3.13
C GLU A 13 23.57 5.79 -2.68
N GLY A 14 22.40 5.81 -2.05
CA GLY A 14 21.68 4.60 -1.70
C GLY A 14 21.38 3.76 -2.94
N GLY A 15 21.41 2.43 -2.81
CA GLY A 15 21.06 1.53 -3.90
C GLY A 15 22.18 1.18 -4.89
N ILE A 16 23.41 1.67 -4.75
CA ILE A 16 24.54 1.20 -5.58
C ILE A 16 24.82 -0.29 -5.36
N ASP A 17 24.65 -0.75 -4.12
CA ASP A 17 25.00 -2.10 -3.70
C ASP A 17 23.73 -2.99 -3.67
N PRO A 18 23.69 -4.13 -4.38
CA PRO A 18 22.57 -5.07 -4.30
C PRO A 18 22.32 -5.61 -2.90
N ASP A 19 23.33 -5.65 -2.02
CA ASP A 19 23.18 -6.04 -0.62
C ASP A 19 22.51 -4.93 0.23
N TYR A 20 22.43 -3.69 -0.28
CA TYR A 20 21.86 -2.53 0.40
C TYR A 20 20.97 -1.67 -0.53
N PRO A 21 19.85 -2.22 -1.02
CA PRO A 21 18.92 -1.47 -1.85
C PRO A 21 18.25 -0.35 -1.05
N LEU A 22 17.91 0.76 -1.72
CA LEU A 22 17.27 1.91 -1.08
C LEU A 22 15.74 1.73 -1.01
N GLN A 23 15.16 1.96 0.17
CA GLN A 23 13.71 1.91 0.33
C GLN A 23 13.02 3.13 -0.30
N LEU A 24 12.05 2.89 -1.18
CA LEU A 24 11.15 3.92 -1.71
C LEU A 24 9.99 4.19 -0.75
N GLN A 25 9.45 5.41 -0.81
CA GLN A 25 8.19 5.77 -0.18
C GLN A 25 7.09 5.75 -1.24
N ASN A 26 5.89 5.27 -0.86
CA ASN A 26 4.76 5.16 -1.80
C ASN A 26 4.41 6.54 -2.40
N GLY A 27 4.44 6.65 -3.73
CA GLY A 27 4.11 7.86 -4.47
C GLY A 27 5.09 9.03 -4.23
N VAL A 28 6.33 8.73 -3.86
CA VAL A 28 7.40 9.72 -3.73
C VAL A 28 8.54 9.33 -4.67
N PRO A 29 8.80 10.11 -5.74
CA PRO A 29 9.91 9.83 -6.63
C PRO A 29 11.25 10.06 -5.93
N VAL A 30 12.25 9.28 -6.33
CA VAL A 30 13.64 9.39 -5.90
C VAL A 30 14.51 9.67 -7.11
N GLU A 31 15.23 10.79 -7.07
CA GLU A 31 16.17 11.19 -8.11
C GLU A 31 17.43 10.31 -8.08
N ILE A 32 17.93 9.98 -9.28
CA ILE A 32 19.15 9.23 -9.54
C ILE A 32 20.04 10.13 -10.40
N ASP A 33 21.04 10.72 -9.75
CA ASP A 33 21.95 11.68 -10.39
C ASP A 33 22.93 11.03 -11.37
N PHE A 34 23.26 9.75 -11.14
CA PHE A 34 24.29 9.05 -11.92
C PHE A 34 24.17 7.52 -11.81
N ILE A 35 24.45 6.82 -12.90
CA ILE A 35 24.72 5.38 -12.97
C ILE A 35 25.85 5.19 -14.00
N GLU A 36 26.94 4.54 -13.61
CA GLU A 36 28.02 4.20 -14.56
C GLU A 36 27.49 3.24 -15.64
N ALA A 37 27.98 3.33 -16.87
CA ALA A 37 27.64 2.39 -17.94
C ALA A 37 27.78 0.93 -17.48
N ASP A 38 26.78 0.08 -17.78
CA ASP A 38 26.66 -1.30 -17.28
C ASP A 38 26.41 -1.43 -15.76
N GLY A 39 26.26 -0.31 -15.06
CA GLY A 39 26.03 -0.23 -13.62
C GLY A 39 24.56 -0.33 -13.25
N TRP A 40 24.32 -0.69 -11.98
CA TRP A 40 22.99 -0.86 -11.41
C TRP A 40 22.72 0.13 -10.27
N ARG A 41 21.44 0.42 -10.06
CA ARG A 41 20.88 0.97 -8.84
C ARG A 41 19.69 0.13 -8.40
N TYR A 42 19.69 -0.30 -7.15
CA TYR A 42 18.65 -1.14 -6.56
C TYR A 42 17.84 -0.40 -5.52
N PHE A 43 16.54 -0.54 -5.62
CA PHE A 43 15.55 -0.01 -4.71
C PHE A 43 14.61 -1.12 -4.27
N TYR A 44 13.85 -0.86 -3.20
CA TYR A 44 12.75 -1.74 -2.83
C TYR A 44 11.58 -0.97 -2.25
N ILE A 45 10.40 -1.57 -2.29
CA ILE A 45 9.23 -1.12 -1.56
C ILE A 45 8.52 -2.34 -0.96
N ASP A 46 8.00 -2.19 0.25
CA ASP A 46 7.20 -3.22 0.90
C ASP A 46 5.72 -2.96 0.56
N LEU A 47 5.09 -3.91 -0.15
CA LEU A 47 3.66 -3.84 -0.47
C LEU A 47 2.87 -4.51 0.66
N PRO A 48 1.90 -3.82 1.30
CA PRO A 48 1.00 -4.45 2.27
C PRO A 48 0.00 -5.41 1.60
N GLU A 49 -0.81 -6.10 2.40
CA GLU A 49 -2.00 -6.80 1.90
C GLU A 49 -3.05 -5.80 1.39
N GLY A 50 -3.96 -6.22 0.50
CA GLY A 50 -5.05 -5.38 0.00
C GLY A 50 -4.63 -4.35 -1.06
N ASN A 51 -3.54 -4.57 -1.79
CA ASN A 51 -3.23 -3.76 -2.97
C ASN A 51 -3.86 -4.39 -4.20
N SER A 52 -4.69 -3.64 -4.92
CA SER A 52 -5.24 -4.09 -6.21
C SER A 52 -4.41 -3.60 -7.40
N ASN A 53 -3.52 -2.62 -7.18
CA ASN A 53 -2.71 -2.02 -8.24
C ASN A 53 -1.38 -1.48 -7.69
N ALA A 54 -0.29 -1.74 -8.41
CA ALA A 54 1.01 -1.13 -8.18
C ALA A 54 1.70 -0.80 -9.50
N GLU A 55 2.23 0.41 -9.54
CA GLU A 55 2.88 1.04 -10.68
C GLU A 55 4.31 1.41 -10.29
N PHE A 56 5.27 1.00 -11.13
CA PHE A 56 6.68 1.29 -10.95
C PHE A 56 7.15 2.04 -12.19
N ASN A 57 7.58 3.28 -11.99
CA ASN A 57 7.94 4.21 -13.06
C ASN A 57 9.40 4.61 -12.95
N LEU A 58 10.10 4.56 -14.07
CA LEU A 58 11.32 5.30 -14.33
C LEU A 58 10.95 6.49 -15.22
N SER A 59 11.45 7.68 -14.90
CA SER A 59 11.17 8.91 -15.67
C SER A 59 12.46 9.69 -15.93
N GLU A 60 12.50 10.35 -17.09
CA GLU A 60 13.54 11.31 -17.46
C GLU A 60 13.33 12.66 -16.76
N LEU A 61 14.39 13.28 -16.27
CA LEU A 61 14.41 14.65 -15.76
C LEU A 61 15.01 15.62 -16.79
N GLU A 62 14.93 16.92 -16.51
CA GLU A 62 15.59 17.90 -17.39
C GLU A 62 17.11 17.66 -17.44
N GLY A 63 17.61 17.33 -18.62
CA GLY A 63 19.03 17.05 -18.83
C GLY A 63 19.42 15.58 -18.67
N THR A 64 18.49 14.64 -18.79
CA THR A 64 18.82 13.20 -18.86
C THR A 64 19.87 12.89 -19.91
N GLU A 65 20.79 12.01 -19.55
CA GLU A 65 21.81 11.43 -20.42
C GLU A 65 21.76 9.89 -20.30
N GLY A 66 22.19 9.19 -21.35
CA GLY A 66 22.17 7.73 -21.40
C GLY A 66 20.78 7.13 -21.59
N ASP A 67 20.70 5.80 -21.45
CA ASP A 67 19.45 5.04 -21.44
C ASP A 67 19.48 4.08 -20.25
N ALA A 68 18.44 4.12 -19.41
CA ALA A 68 18.27 3.22 -18.28
C ALA A 68 17.03 2.35 -18.46
N ASP A 69 17.20 1.07 -18.11
CA ASP A 69 16.16 0.06 -18.08
C ASP A 69 15.68 -0.18 -16.63
N LEU A 70 14.38 -0.36 -16.45
CA LEU A 70 13.73 -0.77 -15.20
C LEU A 70 13.44 -2.28 -15.19
N TYR A 71 13.85 -2.92 -14.09
CA TYR A 71 13.62 -4.32 -13.79
C TYR A 71 12.88 -4.44 -12.46
N LEU A 72 11.88 -5.31 -12.39
CA LEU A 72 11.11 -5.59 -11.18
C LEU A 72 11.27 -7.06 -10.78
N GLY A 73 11.56 -7.32 -9.51
CA GLY A 73 11.55 -8.64 -8.89
C GLY A 73 10.65 -8.68 -7.65
N ILE A 74 9.77 -9.69 -7.55
CA ILE A 74 8.86 -9.85 -6.41
C ILE A 74 9.47 -10.88 -5.45
N GLY A 75 9.91 -10.43 -4.27
CA GLY A 75 10.58 -11.26 -3.26
C GLY A 75 12.04 -11.58 -3.58
N PHE A 76 12.59 -11.07 -4.70
CA PHE A 76 13.98 -11.28 -5.12
C PHE A 76 14.55 -10.05 -5.84
N LEU A 77 15.87 -9.87 -5.79
CA LEU A 77 16.59 -8.86 -6.56
C LEU A 77 16.63 -9.26 -8.04
N PRO A 78 16.10 -8.43 -8.96
CA PRO A 78 16.12 -8.77 -10.38
C PRO A 78 17.52 -8.60 -10.99
N ASP A 79 17.76 -9.31 -12.09
CA ASP A 79 18.93 -9.17 -12.96
C ASP A 79 18.51 -9.20 -14.45
N GLU A 80 19.48 -9.16 -15.37
CA GLU A 80 19.22 -9.17 -16.82
C GLU A 80 18.48 -10.43 -17.31
N THR A 81 18.50 -11.51 -16.53
CA THR A 81 17.99 -12.84 -16.88
C THR A 81 16.82 -13.31 -16.03
N ASP A 82 16.69 -12.82 -14.80
CA ASP A 82 15.62 -13.15 -13.86
C ASP A 82 14.90 -11.87 -13.40
N PHE A 83 13.66 -11.71 -13.84
CA PHE A 83 12.81 -10.59 -13.52
C PHE A 83 11.34 -11.00 -13.59
N SER A 84 10.52 -10.43 -12.71
CA SER A 84 9.07 -10.59 -12.73
C SER A 84 8.43 -9.72 -13.82
N CYS A 85 9.03 -8.56 -14.09
CA CYS A 85 8.62 -7.66 -15.14
C CYS A 85 9.80 -6.80 -15.58
N ARG A 86 9.83 -6.51 -16.88
CA ARG A 86 10.79 -5.61 -17.49
C ARG A 86 10.05 -4.79 -18.54
N SER A 87 10.26 -3.49 -18.53
CA SER A 87 9.82 -2.57 -19.58
C SER A 87 10.77 -2.63 -20.78
N TRP A 88 10.22 -2.52 -21.99
CA TRP A 88 10.97 -2.43 -23.26
C TRP A 88 10.53 -1.18 -24.04
N ALA A 89 10.19 -0.09 -23.35
CA ALA A 89 9.90 1.17 -24.02
C ALA A 89 11.23 1.82 -24.46
N ALA A 90 11.24 2.58 -25.55
CA ALA A 90 12.44 3.33 -25.93
C ALA A 90 12.57 4.59 -25.04
N GLY A 91 13.74 4.80 -24.42
CA GLY A 91 14.02 5.91 -23.49
C GLY A 91 13.69 5.55 -22.04
N SER A 92 14.06 6.41 -21.08
CA SER A 92 13.92 6.12 -19.65
C SER A 92 12.55 6.46 -19.07
N ASN A 93 11.52 6.57 -19.91
CA ASN A 93 10.12 6.72 -19.48
C ASN A 93 9.44 5.35 -19.48
N GLU A 94 9.73 4.57 -18.46
CA GLU A 94 9.38 3.17 -18.41
C GLU A 94 8.38 2.87 -17.28
N SER A 95 7.34 2.09 -17.58
CA SER A 95 6.34 1.67 -16.60
C SER A 95 6.24 0.15 -16.55
N CYS A 96 6.43 -0.42 -15.37
CA CYS A 96 5.99 -1.77 -15.07
C CYS A 96 4.70 -1.72 -14.25
N PHE A 97 3.66 -2.38 -14.76
CA PHE A 97 2.42 -2.57 -14.04
C PHE A 97 2.38 -3.97 -13.44
N ALA A 98 2.29 -4.08 -12.13
CA ALA A 98 1.85 -5.31 -11.49
C ALA A 98 0.31 -5.27 -11.43
N ILE A 99 -0.36 -5.93 -12.37
CA ILE A 99 -1.81 -6.14 -12.35
C ILE A 99 -2.03 -7.64 -12.28
N ASP A 100 -2.42 -8.16 -11.12
CA ASP A 100 -3.14 -9.42 -11.04
C ASP A 100 -4.53 -9.13 -10.47
N GLY A 101 -5.56 -9.46 -11.24
CA GLY A 101 -6.94 -8.99 -11.04
C GLY A 101 -7.67 -9.59 -9.82
N ALA A 102 -6.93 -9.99 -8.79
CA ALA A 102 -7.43 -10.67 -7.60
C ALA A 102 -6.66 -10.32 -6.31
N GLU A 103 -5.89 -9.23 -6.27
CA GLU A 103 -4.96 -8.78 -5.19
C GLU A 103 -3.49 -9.09 -5.49
N LEU A 104 -2.61 -8.11 -5.24
CA LEU A 104 -1.16 -8.27 -5.32
C LEU A 104 -0.62 -8.94 -4.05
N PRO A 105 0.36 -9.86 -4.15
CA PRO A 105 1.00 -10.44 -2.97
C PRO A 105 1.59 -9.37 -2.06
N ALA A 106 1.30 -9.48 -0.76
CA ALA A 106 1.99 -8.71 0.26
C ALA A 106 3.43 -9.23 0.39
N ASP A 107 4.36 -8.55 -0.28
CA ASP A 107 5.76 -8.94 -0.34
C ASP A 107 6.64 -7.70 -0.56
N ARG A 108 7.94 -7.91 -0.55
CA ARG A 108 8.91 -6.91 -0.97
C ARG A 108 9.11 -6.94 -2.47
N TYR A 109 8.94 -5.79 -3.09
CA TYR A 109 9.18 -5.59 -4.51
C TYR A 109 10.52 -4.88 -4.66
N TYR A 110 11.45 -5.50 -5.39
CA TYR A 110 12.77 -4.96 -5.69
C TYR A 110 12.76 -4.35 -7.09
N ILE A 111 13.31 -3.15 -7.21
CA ILE A 111 13.44 -2.42 -8.46
C ILE A 111 14.92 -2.29 -8.79
N GLY A 112 15.36 -2.79 -9.93
CA GLY A 112 16.70 -2.60 -10.46
C GLY A 112 16.66 -1.62 -11.62
N ILE A 113 17.47 -0.57 -11.58
CA ILE A 113 17.68 0.37 -12.68
C ILE A 113 19.07 0.10 -13.25
N HIS A 114 19.16 -0.29 -14.52
CA HIS A 114 20.42 -0.67 -15.19
C HIS A 114 20.73 0.33 -16.30
N ALA A 115 21.95 0.88 -16.29
CA ALA A 115 22.42 1.73 -17.37
C ALA A 115 22.83 0.88 -18.58
N TRP A 116 22.16 1.08 -19.72
CA TRP A 116 22.45 0.32 -20.92
C TRP A 116 23.87 0.60 -21.43
N PRO A 117 24.74 -0.42 -21.58
CA PRO A 117 26.13 -0.22 -21.94
C PRO A 117 26.37 0.46 -23.30
N GLY A 118 25.37 0.40 -24.19
CA GLY A 118 25.46 0.98 -25.54
C GLY A 118 25.36 2.51 -25.58
N ASP A 119 24.70 3.12 -24.60
CA ASP A 119 24.41 4.55 -24.56
C ASP A 119 25.23 5.33 -23.52
N GLY A 120 25.98 4.59 -22.68
CA GLY A 120 26.96 5.16 -21.76
C GLY A 120 26.42 5.31 -20.33
N ASP A 121 27.00 6.25 -19.59
CA ASP A 121 26.54 6.58 -18.24
C ASP A 121 25.13 7.18 -18.29
N VAL A 122 24.32 6.90 -17.29
CA VAL A 122 22.99 7.49 -17.12
C VAL A 122 23.04 8.57 -16.06
N ALA A 123 22.34 9.69 -16.29
CA ALA A 123 22.22 10.77 -15.32
C ALA A 123 20.84 11.43 -15.38
N ASN A 124 20.43 12.04 -14.27
CA ASN A 124 19.18 12.82 -14.15
C ASN A 124 17.94 12.00 -14.55
N VAL A 125 17.73 10.86 -13.89
CA VAL A 125 16.48 10.09 -13.97
C VAL A 125 15.84 10.00 -12.59
N GLU A 126 14.57 9.65 -12.50
CA GLU A 126 13.91 9.38 -11.21
C GLU A 126 13.15 8.06 -11.25
N VAL A 127 13.07 7.40 -10.10
CA VAL A 127 12.26 6.20 -9.91
C VAL A 127 11.14 6.47 -8.90
N GLU A 128 9.93 6.07 -9.23
CA GLU A 128 8.77 6.14 -8.35
C GLU A 128 8.10 4.77 -8.28
N ALA A 129 7.75 4.34 -7.07
CA ALA A 129 6.83 3.24 -6.85
C ALA A 129 5.54 3.79 -6.24
N LYS A 130 4.42 3.47 -6.86
CA LYS A 130 3.10 3.93 -6.45
C LYS A 130 2.14 2.75 -6.42
N PHE A 131 1.53 2.49 -5.28
CA PHE A 131 0.47 1.49 -5.16
C PHE A 131 -0.78 2.11 -4.58
N ASP A 132 -1.91 1.65 -5.11
CA ASP A 132 -3.20 1.88 -4.53
C ASP A 132 -3.36 0.85 -3.42
N VAL A 133 -3.23 1.32 -2.17
CA VAL A 133 -3.83 0.58 -1.07
C VAL A 133 -5.32 0.66 -1.35
N GLU A 134 -5.97 -0.47 -1.69
CA GLU A 134 -7.40 -0.49 -1.38
C GLU A 134 -7.43 -0.27 0.11
N VAL A 135 -7.89 0.92 0.50
CA VAL A 135 -8.30 1.16 1.87
C VAL A 135 -9.53 0.29 1.98
N VAL A 136 -9.30 -0.99 2.24
CA VAL A 136 -10.23 -1.85 2.90
C VAL A 136 -10.68 -1.01 4.09
N GLY A 137 -11.88 -0.43 4.01
CA GLY A 137 -12.23 0.68 4.90
C GLY A 137 -12.01 0.19 6.32
N PRO A 138 -11.33 0.98 7.19
CA PRO A 138 -10.79 0.47 8.44
C PRO A 138 -11.87 -0.35 9.12
N ASN A 139 -11.63 -1.62 9.44
CA ASN A 139 -12.71 -2.47 9.98
C ASN A 139 -13.41 -1.73 11.12
N PRO A 140 -14.74 -1.83 11.23
CA PRO A 140 -15.43 -1.27 12.39
C PRO A 140 -14.76 -1.77 13.67
N THR A 141 -14.31 -0.88 14.54
CA THR A 141 -13.61 -1.22 15.79
C THR A 141 -14.28 -0.53 16.97
N ASN A 142 -13.85 -0.89 18.19
CA ASN A 142 -14.39 -0.32 19.44
C ASN A 142 -15.93 -0.36 19.51
N LEU A 143 -16.54 -1.45 19.03
CA LEU A 143 -17.99 -1.62 19.13
C LEU A 143 -18.40 -1.62 20.60
N THR A 144 -19.20 -0.64 20.97
CA THR A 144 -19.79 -0.51 22.30
C THR A 144 -21.29 -0.40 22.21
N GLY A 145 -21.97 -0.74 23.31
CA GLY A 145 -23.42 -0.79 23.35
C GLY A 145 -24.00 -0.38 24.70
N THR A 146 -25.11 0.35 24.67
CA THR A 146 -25.88 0.68 25.87
C THR A 146 -27.36 0.36 25.68
N THR A 147 -28.05 0.01 26.77
CA THR A 147 -29.49 -0.27 26.77
C THR A 147 -30.23 0.88 27.45
N SER A 148 -31.24 1.42 26.79
CA SER A 148 -32.11 2.46 27.34
C SER A 148 -33.59 2.09 27.16
N GLY A 149 -34.50 2.90 27.71
CA GLY A 149 -35.94 2.73 27.52
C GLY A 149 -36.63 1.83 28.55
N ALA A 150 -37.91 1.54 28.29
CA ALA A 150 -38.76 0.80 29.22
C ALA A 150 -38.43 -0.70 29.18
N ARG A 151 -38.55 -1.39 30.33
CA ARG A 151 -38.26 -2.84 30.44
C ARG A 151 -38.96 -3.71 29.39
N MET A 152 -40.17 -3.35 28.96
CA MET A 152 -40.94 -4.11 27.98
C MET A 152 -40.64 -3.71 26.52
N ARG A 153 -39.84 -2.66 26.32
CA ARG A 153 -39.43 -2.09 25.03
C ARG A 153 -38.04 -1.44 25.17
N PRO A 154 -36.99 -2.22 25.50
CA PRO A 154 -35.65 -1.66 25.58
C PRO A 154 -35.16 -1.27 24.18
N THR A 155 -34.28 -0.28 24.11
CA THR A 155 -33.57 0.13 22.89
C THR A 155 -32.09 -0.10 23.12
N HIS A 156 -31.46 -0.82 22.20
CA HIS A 156 -30.00 -0.92 22.16
C HIS A 156 -29.47 0.22 21.30
N HIS A 157 -28.46 0.92 21.82
CA HIS A 157 -27.70 1.96 21.13
C HIS A 157 -26.27 1.46 20.99
N LEU A 158 -25.80 1.34 19.75
CA LEU A 158 -24.46 0.91 19.38
C LEU A 158 -23.65 2.11 18.88
N SER A 159 -22.35 2.09 19.14
CA SER A 159 -21.39 3.00 18.54
C SER A 159 -20.06 2.30 18.29
N TRP A 160 -19.39 2.65 17.21
CA TRP A 160 -18.12 2.09 16.77
C TRP A 160 -17.26 3.18 16.10
N ASP A 161 -15.97 2.88 15.97
CA ASP A 161 -15.02 3.68 15.20
C ASP A 161 -14.72 3.01 13.86
N GLY A 162 -14.44 3.80 12.82
CA GLY A 162 -14.11 3.27 11.49
C GLY A 162 -15.30 2.66 10.74
N GLY A 163 -15.00 1.77 9.82
CA GLY A 163 -15.86 1.17 8.80
C GLY A 163 -15.79 1.91 7.47
N GLU A 164 -16.15 1.22 6.39
CA GLU A 164 -16.42 1.82 5.07
C GLU A 164 -17.63 2.77 5.09
N ASP A 165 -17.93 3.40 3.95
CA ASP A 165 -19.10 4.27 3.78
C ASP A 165 -20.43 3.54 4.01
N GLN A 166 -20.46 2.22 3.88
CA GLN A 166 -21.62 1.38 4.18
C GLN A 166 -21.27 0.23 5.12
N VAL A 167 -22.17 -0.05 6.05
CA VAL A 167 -22.02 -1.13 7.05
C VAL A 167 -23.24 -2.04 7.12
N ASP A 168 -22.96 -3.29 7.47
CA ASP A 168 -23.95 -4.27 7.90
C ASP A 168 -23.91 -4.39 9.43
N VAL A 169 -25.06 -4.17 10.08
CA VAL A 169 -25.22 -4.41 11.52
C VAL A 169 -25.83 -5.78 11.71
N TRP A 170 -25.09 -6.66 12.38
CA TRP A 170 -25.49 -8.03 12.69
C TRP A 170 -26.00 -8.15 14.12
N HIS A 171 -27.05 -8.95 14.29
CA HIS A 171 -27.59 -9.30 15.61
C HIS A 171 -27.89 -10.79 15.66
N ASN A 172 -27.23 -11.52 16.57
CA ASN A 172 -27.28 -12.97 16.67
C ASN A 172 -26.99 -13.68 15.34
N GLY A 173 -25.98 -13.22 14.60
CA GLY A 173 -25.57 -13.81 13.32
C GLY A 173 -26.54 -13.56 12.16
N VAL A 174 -27.42 -12.55 12.25
CA VAL A 174 -28.28 -12.11 11.15
C VAL A 174 -28.17 -10.60 10.94
N ILE A 175 -28.01 -10.16 9.70
CA ILE A 175 -28.05 -8.74 9.34
C ILE A 175 -29.43 -8.16 9.70
N VAL A 176 -29.41 -7.12 10.52
CA VAL A 176 -30.59 -6.36 10.92
C VAL A 176 -30.67 -4.99 10.28
N HIS A 177 -29.58 -4.51 9.72
CA HIS A 177 -29.49 -3.25 8.99
C HIS A 177 -28.33 -3.26 8.01
N THR A 178 -28.53 -2.67 6.84
CA THR A 178 -27.50 -2.30 5.87
C THR A 178 -27.72 -0.83 5.54
N GLY A 179 -26.67 -0.01 5.60
CA GLY A 179 -26.81 1.42 5.32
C GLY A 179 -25.52 2.21 5.45
N VAL A 180 -25.64 3.53 5.26
CA VAL A 180 -24.53 4.48 5.37
C VAL A 180 -23.93 4.44 6.78
N ASN A 181 -22.61 4.39 6.86
CA ASN A 181 -21.88 4.37 8.11
C ASN A 181 -21.92 5.73 8.82
N GLY A 182 -22.70 5.80 9.88
CA GLY A 182 -22.76 6.96 10.77
C GLY A 182 -21.95 6.79 12.07
N GLY A 183 -21.25 5.66 12.27
CA GLY A 183 -20.60 5.32 13.55
C GLY A 183 -21.55 4.99 14.70
N GLU A 184 -22.87 4.91 14.43
CA GLU A 184 -23.89 4.60 15.43
C GLU A 184 -25.10 3.88 14.81
N PHE A 185 -25.77 3.06 15.63
CA PHE A 185 -27.01 2.39 15.26
C PHE A 185 -27.90 2.18 16.48
N SER A 186 -29.21 2.33 16.31
CA SER A 186 -30.17 2.10 17.40
C SER A 186 -31.30 1.17 16.96
N LYS A 187 -31.63 0.17 17.79
CA LYS A 187 -32.73 -0.75 17.53
C LYS A 187 -33.56 -1.01 18.76
N GLN A 188 -34.89 -0.90 18.59
CA GLN A 188 -35.84 -1.31 19.63
C GLN A 188 -35.91 -2.84 19.67
N MET A 189 -35.79 -3.38 20.87
CA MET A 189 -35.71 -4.81 21.13
C MET A 189 -37.04 -5.33 21.70
N THR A 190 -37.32 -6.60 21.38
CA THR A 190 -38.38 -7.34 22.08
C THR A 190 -37.79 -7.94 23.35
N PRO A 191 -38.47 -7.88 24.51
CA PRO A 191 -37.95 -8.45 25.75
C PRO A 191 -37.58 -9.93 25.59
N GLY A 192 -36.30 -10.23 25.77
CA GLY A 192 -35.74 -11.58 25.78
C GLY A 192 -35.05 -11.87 27.10
N SER A 193 -34.88 -13.15 27.44
CA SER A 193 -34.22 -13.59 28.68
C SER A 193 -32.77 -14.05 28.47
N GLY A 194 -32.21 -13.90 27.26
CA GLY A 194 -30.86 -14.38 26.90
C GLY A 194 -29.91 -13.24 26.56
N MET A 195 -28.61 -13.52 26.59
CA MET A 195 -27.62 -12.62 26.00
C MET A 195 -27.79 -12.59 24.48
N SER A 196 -27.58 -11.42 23.90
CA SER A 196 -27.59 -11.17 22.46
C SER A 196 -26.19 -10.78 22.01
N THR A 197 -25.84 -11.11 20.77
CA THR A 197 -24.59 -10.68 20.16
C THR A 197 -24.84 -9.61 19.12
N TRP A 198 -23.91 -8.67 19.05
CA TRP A 198 -23.85 -7.60 18.07
C TRP A 198 -22.48 -7.58 17.41
N GLN A 199 -22.48 -7.32 16.12
CA GLN A 199 -21.27 -7.15 15.32
C GLN A 199 -21.57 -6.15 14.21
N VAL A 200 -20.58 -5.37 13.78
CA VAL A 200 -20.70 -4.45 12.66
C VAL A 200 -19.63 -4.81 11.64
N CYS A 201 -20.00 -4.92 10.37
CA CYS A 201 -19.08 -5.26 9.29
C CYS A 201 -19.16 -4.25 8.15
N ASN A 202 -18.13 -4.14 7.33
CA ASN A 202 -18.21 -3.44 6.05
C ASN A 202 -19.25 -4.15 5.17
N ALA A 203 -20.14 -3.41 4.53
CA ALA A 203 -21.32 -3.99 3.89
C ALA A 203 -20.95 -4.98 2.78
N GLY A 204 -21.46 -6.22 2.87
CA GLY A 204 -21.19 -7.27 1.89
C GLY A 204 -19.84 -7.97 2.01
N THR A 205 -19.11 -7.76 3.12
CA THR A 205 -17.80 -8.36 3.40
C THR A 205 -17.84 -9.22 4.68
N ASP A 206 -16.76 -9.96 4.96
CA ASP A 206 -16.54 -10.65 6.24
C ASP A 206 -15.67 -9.81 7.21
N GLU A 207 -15.52 -8.52 6.94
CA GLU A 207 -14.64 -7.63 7.68
C GLU A 207 -15.38 -6.89 8.77
N CYS A 208 -15.17 -7.34 10.00
CA CYS A 208 -16.06 -7.03 11.10
C CYS A 208 -15.32 -6.55 12.34
N SER A 209 -16.06 -5.86 13.20
CA SER A 209 -15.68 -5.64 14.59
C SER A 209 -15.57 -6.95 15.36
N ASP A 210 -14.90 -6.89 16.51
CA ASP A 210 -15.09 -7.90 17.54
C ASP A 210 -16.59 -8.04 17.90
N GLU A 211 -17.00 -9.26 18.21
CA GLU A 211 -18.37 -9.52 18.64
C GLU A 211 -18.59 -8.97 20.06
N MET A 212 -19.66 -8.19 20.23
CA MET A 212 -20.07 -7.64 21.51
C MET A 212 -21.31 -8.34 22.05
N GLN A 213 -21.30 -8.72 23.32
CA GLN A 213 -22.46 -9.28 24.01
C GLN A 213 -23.25 -8.21 24.78
N MET A 214 -24.57 -8.23 24.66
CA MET A 214 -25.49 -7.34 25.38
C MET A 214 -26.66 -8.11 25.97
N ARG A 215 -27.22 -7.57 27.06
CA ARG A 215 -28.35 -8.14 27.80
C ARG A 215 -29.54 -7.19 27.86
#